data_AF-A0AAW2UYT2-F1
#
_entry.id   AF-A0AAW2UYT2-F1
#
_cell.length_a   1.000
_cell.length_b   1.000
_cell.length_c   1.000
_cell.angle_alpha   90.00
_cell.angle_beta   90.00
_cell.angle_gamma   90.00
#
_symmetry.space_group_name_H-M   'P 1'
#
loop_
_entity.id
_entity.type
_entity.pdbx_description
1 polymer ?
#
loop_
_entity_poly.entity_id
_entity_poly.type
_entity_poly.pdbx_seq_one_letter_code
_entity_poly.pdbx_strand_id
1 'polypeptide(L)'
;MILRTPPPRKRRADSQPPEDINNNNAQSPSSNRELLVYEDLPVPEYSHDHSIPITSDQMLCTYQCRQMVKSEFFDALSSAEKQVHDYQSKFGALNEDLSNAEAERKKFREKFFNAEQELAAAKGREQMLQEQLRKEVDFSQEQLRKQIHSFSELEVKFQKEMDLRKKAESSAAQAEEKASLLEEKLSTLSESIDREKNRLQNELLQMRSESKLSVSRISADLERMECKATNAEKESAMLREQLEELKKRLDEIVMDDHQRPDGIPVTRFTLHSIYALSDDEKLQFEYESGNTNIVVNDYTSQPEISRQVDIFIRKMNSIPAFTSNLTVESFNKRTLS
;
A
#
# COMPACT_ATOMS: atom_id res chain seq x y z
N MET A 1 43.55 -20.27 -39.34
CA MET A 1 44.30 -19.60 -40.42
C MET A 1 44.66 -18.20 -39.96
N ILE A 2 45.96 -17.87 -40.00
CA ILE A 2 46.49 -16.58 -39.56
C ILE A 2 46.29 -15.58 -40.71
N LEU A 3 45.46 -14.56 -40.51
CA LEU A 3 45.31 -13.45 -41.45
C LEU A 3 46.39 -12.41 -41.18
N ARG A 4 47.33 -12.25 -42.11
CA ARG A 4 48.36 -11.21 -42.10
C ARG A 4 47.82 -9.96 -42.82
N THR A 5 47.76 -8.85 -42.09
CA THR A 5 47.55 -7.49 -42.61
C THR A 5 48.89 -6.83 -42.98
N PRO A 6 48.96 -5.98 -44.03
CA PRO A 6 50.16 -5.22 -44.38
C PRO A 6 50.24 -3.86 -43.65
N PRO A 7 51.45 -3.30 -43.40
CA PRO A 7 51.63 -2.09 -42.57
C PRO A 7 51.59 -0.75 -43.36
N PRO A 8 51.32 0.38 -42.67
CA PRO A 8 51.19 1.71 -43.28
C PRO A 8 52.53 2.44 -43.52
N ARG A 9 52.61 3.20 -44.63
CA ARG A 9 53.73 4.09 -44.98
C ARG A 9 53.74 5.37 -44.13
N LYS A 10 54.92 5.73 -43.63
CA LYS A 10 55.20 6.97 -42.87
C LYS A 10 55.22 8.20 -43.80
N ARG A 11 54.50 9.25 -43.40
CA ARG A 11 54.74 10.65 -43.82
C ARG A 11 55.86 11.26 -42.98
N ARG A 12 56.68 12.13 -43.56
CA ARG A 12 57.52 13.08 -42.82
C ARG A 12 57.24 14.48 -43.36
N ALA A 13 57.10 15.41 -42.43
CA ALA A 13 56.61 16.77 -42.61
C ALA A 13 57.72 17.77 -42.90
N ASP A 14 57.34 18.78 -43.69
CA ASP A 14 57.56 20.23 -43.60
C ASP A 14 58.94 20.83 -43.26
N SER A 15 59.39 21.69 -44.16
CA SER A 15 60.03 22.98 -43.85
C SER A 15 59.75 23.99 -44.99
N GLN A 16 58.95 25.01 -44.69
CA GLN A 16 58.81 26.29 -45.41
C GLN A 16 59.89 27.28 -44.83
N PRO A 17 60.16 28.53 -45.30
CA PRO A 17 59.36 29.41 -46.16
C PRO A 17 60.19 30.35 -47.11
N PRO A 18 59.78 31.59 -47.46
CA PRO A 18 59.43 31.99 -48.83
C PRO A 18 60.38 33.09 -49.41
N GLU A 19 60.16 33.51 -50.66
CA GLU A 19 60.13 34.90 -51.14
C GLU A 19 60.19 34.97 -52.67
N ASP A 20 59.64 36.07 -53.17
CA ASP A 20 59.16 36.40 -54.51
C ASP A 20 60.21 36.45 -55.64
N ILE A 21 59.71 36.42 -56.89
CA ILE A 21 59.98 37.37 -58.01
C ILE A 21 59.84 36.69 -59.38
N ASN A 22 58.84 37.16 -60.14
CA ASN A 22 58.71 37.39 -61.59
C ASN A 22 59.21 36.40 -62.68
N ASN A 23 58.33 36.36 -63.71
CA ASN A 23 58.57 36.35 -65.16
C ASN A 23 58.74 35.03 -65.93
N ASN A 24 57.71 34.75 -66.75
CA ASN A 24 57.74 34.55 -68.20
C ASN A 24 59.03 33.96 -68.83
N ASN A 25 58.94 32.74 -69.35
CA ASN A 25 59.06 32.41 -70.79
C ASN A 25 59.45 30.94 -71.01
N ALA A 26 58.79 30.32 -72.01
CA ALA A 26 59.32 29.32 -72.95
C ALA A 26 59.86 27.99 -72.36
N GLN A 27 59.82 26.81 -72.99
CA GLN A 27 59.46 26.35 -74.32
C GLN A 27 59.41 24.82 -74.21
N SER A 28 58.46 24.18 -74.90
CA SER A 28 58.44 22.73 -75.14
C SER A 28 59.56 22.34 -76.12
N PRO A 29 60.29 21.22 -75.95
CA PRO A 29 61.22 20.77 -76.97
C PRO A 29 60.56 19.72 -77.88
N SER A 30 60.14 20.17 -79.08
CA SER A 30 59.90 19.32 -80.25
C SER A 30 61.22 19.11 -80.99
N SER A 31 61.76 17.89 -80.99
CA SER A 31 62.95 17.54 -81.76
C SER A 31 62.55 17.09 -83.17
N ASN A 32 62.48 18.05 -84.09
CA ASN A 32 62.55 17.81 -85.53
C ASN A 32 64.02 17.93 -85.93
N ARG A 33 64.68 16.80 -86.21
CA ARG A 33 66.04 16.79 -86.76
C ARG A 33 65.94 16.82 -88.29
N GLU A 34 66.06 18.03 -88.79
CA GLU A 34 66.09 18.44 -90.19
C GLU A 34 67.29 17.83 -90.93
N LEU A 35 67.04 17.39 -92.17
CA LEU A 35 67.98 16.78 -93.10
C LEU A 35 68.94 17.83 -93.65
N LEU A 36 70.25 17.62 -93.42
CA LEU A 36 71.32 18.42 -94.01
C LEU A 36 71.54 17.99 -95.48
N VAL A 37 71.14 18.86 -96.41
CA VAL A 37 71.54 18.86 -97.82
C VAL A 37 72.98 19.34 -97.89
N TYR A 38 73.86 18.58 -98.55
CA TYR A 38 75.25 18.97 -98.82
C TYR A 38 75.37 19.21 -100.33
N GLU A 39 75.63 20.46 -100.71
CA GLU A 39 75.82 20.88 -102.11
C GLU A 39 77.17 21.61 -102.23
N ASP A 40 77.91 21.21 -103.27
CA ASP A 40 78.97 21.88 -104.03
C ASP A 40 80.46 21.99 -103.58
N LEU A 41 81.27 21.25 -104.38
CA LEU A 41 82.51 21.63 -105.11
C LEU A 41 83.87 21.65 -104.36
N PRO A 42 85.01 21.28 -105.02
CA PRO A 42 85.35 21.65 -106.40
C PRO A 42 85.85 20.56 -107.36
N VAL A 43 85.56 20.84 -108.63
CA VAL A 43 86.21 20.35 -109.85
C VAL A 43 87.69 20.77 -109.87
N PRO A 44 88.60 19.90 -110.33
CA PRO A 44 89.88 20.34 -110.87
C PRO A 44 89.86 20.24 -112.40
N GLU A 45 89.67 21.38 -113.07
CA GLU A 45 90.19 21.61 -114.41
C GLU A 45 91.67 21.99 -114.27
N TYR A 46 92.56 21.19 -114.85
CA TYR A 46 93.85 21.68 -115.32
C TYR A 46 94.09 21.14 -116.72
N SER A 47 93.90 22.05 -117.66
CA SER A 47 94.44 22.05 -119.01
C SER A 47 95.97 22.05 -118.97
N HIS A 48 96.61 21.18 -119.75
CA HIS A 48 97.97 21.41 -120.23
C HIS A 48 97.98 21.33 -121.76
N ASP A 49 98.28 22.50 -122.30
CA ASP A 49 98.47 22.87 -123.69
C ASP A 49 99.78 22.26 -124.21
N HIS A 50 99.71 21.31 -125.14
CA HIS A 50 100.86 20.93 -125.98
C HIS A 50 100.39 20.76 -127.42
N SER A 51 100.41 21.87 -128.16
CA SER A 51 100.37 21.87 -129.62
C SER A 51 101.79 21.74 -130.17
N ILE A 52 102.17 20.54 -130.63
CA ILE A 52 103.26 20.32 -131.59
C ILE A 52 102.61 19.87 -132.91
N PRO A 53 102.95 20.48 -134.06
CA PRO A 53 102.25 20.24 -135.31
C PRO A 53 102.80 19.02 -136.07
N ILE A 54 101.88 18.30 -136.74
CA ILE A 54 102.11 17.34 -137.85
C ILE A 54 102.66 15.98 -137.34
N THR A 55 101.85 14.93 -137.19
CA THR A 55 101.11 14.23 -138.25
C THR A 55 99.67 13.86 -137.85
N SER A 56 98.72 14.13 -138.74
CA SER A 56 97.26 13.94 -138.58
C SER A 56 96.80 12.47 -138.63
N ASP A 57 97.59 11.53 -138.11
CA ASP A 57 97.25 10.09 -138.13
C ASP A 57 97.66 9.34 -136.85
N GLN A 58 98.01 10.04 -135.76
CA GLN A 58 98.58 9.39 -134.57
C GLN A 58 98.12 9.97 -133.22
N MET A 59 96.81 10.18 -133.06
CA MET A 59 96.08 10.21 -131.77
C MET A 59 94.72 9.49 -131.92
N LEU A 60 94.64 8.54 -132.85
CA LEU A 60 93.47 7.69 -133.01
C LEU A 60 93.55 6.60 -131.94
N CYS A 61 92.61 6.62 -131.00
CA CYS A 61 92.43 5.54 -130.03
C CYS A 61 92.45 4.20 -130.80
N THR A 62 93.24 3.21 -130.35
CA THR A 62 93.32 1.95 -131.09
C THR A 62 91.94 1.28 -131.10
N TYR A 63 91.67 0.42 -132.09
CA TYR A 63 90.44 -0.38 -132.10
C TYR A 63 90.25 -1.11 -130.77
N GLN A 64 91.35 -1.58 -130.17
CA GLN A 64 91.37 -2.25 -128.88
C GLN A 64 90.92 -1.34 -127.72
N CYS A 65 91.38 -0.09 -127.65
CA CYS A 65 90.91 0.85 -126.63
C CYS A 65 89.41 1.18 -126.78
N ARG A 66 88.90 1.35 -128.01
CA ARG A 66 87.45 1.53 -128.24
C ARG A 66 86.64 0.30 -127.81
N GLN A 67 87.13 -0.91 -128.09
CA GLN A 67 86.46 -2.14 -127.67
C GLN A 67 86.52 -2.32 -126.14
N MET A 68 87.62 -1.96 -125.49
CA MET A 68 87.77 -2.03 -124.02
C MET A 68 86.80 -1.08 -123.32
N VAL A 69 86.74 0.19 -123.72
CA VAL A 69 85.78 1.16 -123.15
C VAL A 69 84.34 0.72 -123.44
N LYS A 70 84.09 0.17 -124.63
CA LYS A 70 82.77 -0.37 -124.99
C LYS A 70 82.38 -1.57 -124.11
N SER A 71 83.29 -2.51 -123.86
CA SER A 71 83.02 -3.65 -122.96
C SER A 71 82.82 -3.20 -121.52
N GLU A 72 83.68 -2.31 -121.00
CA GLU A 72 83.54 -1.75 -119.66
C GLU A 72 82.21 -1.01 -119.50
N PHE A 73 81.78 -0.27 -120.53
CA PHE A 73 80.47 0.38 -120.53
C PHE A 73 79.32 -0.63 -120.52
N PHE A 74 79.37 -1.69 -121.34
CA PHE A 74 78.33 -2.73 -121.33
C PHE A 74 78.30 -3.54 -120.02
N ASP A 75 79.46 -3.79 -119.40
CA ASP A 75 79.54 -4.46 -118.10
C ASP A 75 78.96 -3.57 -116.99
N ALA A 76 79.30 -2.27 -117.00
CA ALA A 76 78.74 -1.29 -116.08
C ALA A 76 77.21 -1.15 -116.26
N LEU A 77 76.74 -1.09 -117.51
CA LEU A 77 75.32 -1.04 -117.83
C LEU A 77 74.61 -2.31 -117.37
N SER A 78 75.16 -3.49 -117.65
CA SER A 78 74.59 -4.76 -117.21
C SER A 78 74.52 -4.88 -115.69
N SER A 79 75.55 -4.39 -114.99
CA SER A 79 75.57 -4.32 -113.52
C SER A 79 74.52 -3.35 -112.98
N ALA A 80 74.37 -2.18 -113.60
CA ALA A 80 73.37 -1.19 -113.23
C ALA A 80 71.93 -1.71 -113.45
N GLU A 81 71.64 -2.37 -114.57
CA GLU A 81 70.35 -3.00 -114.85
C GLU A 81 70.00 -4.09 -113.82
N LYS A 82 70.98 -4.93 -113.44
CA LYS A 82 70.81 -5.91 -112.36
C LYS A 82 70.48 -5.23 -111.03
N GLN A 83 71.19 -4.17 -110.68
CA GLN A 83 70.91 -3.41 -109.45
C GLN A 83 69.51 -2.79 -109.47
N VAL A 84 69.05 -2.25 -110.61
CA VAL A 84 67.69 -1.72 -110.75
C VAL A 84 66.65 -2.82 -110.52
N HIS A 85 66.83 -4.01 -111.11
CA HIS A 85 65.94 -5.14 -110.88
C HIS A 85 65.94 -5.64 -109.42
N ASP A 86 67.10 -5.67 -108.77
CA ASP A 86 67.22 -6.02 -107.35
C ASP A 86 66.50 -5.01 -106.45
N TYR A 87 66.68 -3.71 -106.70
CA TYR A 87 65.97 -2.65 -105.97
C TYR A 87 64.47 -2.69 -106.21
N GLN A 88 64.04 -2.94 -107.44
CA GLN A 88 62.62 -3.07 -107.77
C GLN A 88 61.99 -4.26 -107.03
N SER A 89 62.68 -5.39 -106.96
CA SER A 89 62.23 -6.58 -106.22
C SER A 89 62.15 -6.30 -104.71
N LYS A 90 63.18 -5.66 -104.14
CA LYS A 90 63.19 -5.25 -102.73
C LYS A 90 62.09 -4.25 -102.40
N PHE A 91 61.84 -3.28 -103.28
CA PHE A 91 60.76 -2.31 -103.12
C PHE A 91 59.39 -2.99 -103.17
N GLY A 92 59.19 -3.95 -104.08
CA GLY A 92 57.97 -4.76 -104.14
C GLY A 92 57.69 -5.52 -102.83
N ALA A 93 58.71 -6.21 -102.30
CA ALA A 93 58.61 -6.92 -101.02
C ALA A 93 58.29 -5.97 -99.85
N LEU A 94 58.99 -4.83 -99.76
CA LEU A 94 58.75 -3.83 -98.71
C LEU A 94 57.33 -3.25 -98.77
N ASN A 95 56.79 -3.06 -99.98
CA ASN A 95 55.44 -2.55 -100.16
C ASN A 95 54.36 -3.58 -99.75
N GLU A 96 54.60 -4.86 -100.01
CA GLU A 96 53.72 -5.95 -99.52
C GLU A 96 53.75 -6.03 -97.99
N ASP A 97 54.93 -5.97 -97.38
CA ASP A 97 55.09 -5.94 -95.93
C ASP A 97 54.38 -4.73 -95.29
N LEU A 98 54.49 -3.55 -95.90
CA LEU A 98 53.78 -2.36 -95.45
C LEU A 98 52.26 -2.58 -95.50
N SER A 99 51.72 -3.07 -96.62
CA SER A 99 50.29 -3.37 -96.77
C SER A 99 49.80 -4.37 -95.72
N ASN A 100 50.58 -5.42 -95.46
CA ASN A 100 50.28 -6.41 -94.43
C ASN A 100 50.27 -5.79 -93.02
N ALA A 101 51.27 -4.96 -92.70
CA ALA A 101 51.36 -4.25 -91.42
C ALA A 101 50.19 -3.27 -91.24
N GLU A 102 49.75 -2.60 -92.30
CA GLU A 102 48.59 -1.70 -92.24
C GLU A 102 47.27 -2.44 -92.00
N ALA A 103 47.10 -3.61 -92.63
CA ALA A 103 45.95 -4.48 -92.41
C ALA A 103 45.89 -4.98 -90.95
N GLU A 104 47.01 -5.44 -90.40
CA GLU A 104 47.09 -5.86 -88.99
C GLU A 104 46.83 -4.68 -88.04
N ARG A 105 47.41 -3.51 -88.31
CA ARG A 105 47.15 -2.29 -87.54
C ARG A 105 45.65 -1.93 -87.52
N LYS A 106 44.93 -2.15 -88.63
CA LYS A 106 43.48 -1.94 -88.67
C LYS A 106 42.74 -2.95 -87.79
N LYS A 107 43.08 -4.24 -87.88
CA LYS A 107 42.49 -5.30 -87.03
C LYS A 107 42.71 -5.03 -85.54
N PHE A 108 43.92 -4.62 -85.14
CA PHE A 108 44.20 -4.30 -83.75
C PHE A 108 43.43 -3.08 -83.26
N ARG A 109 43.24 -2.06 -84.11
CA ARG A 109 42.41 -0.90 -83.77
C ARG A 109 40.94 -1.25 -83.54
N GLU A 110 40.37 -2.11 -84.39
CA GLU A 110 39.00 -2.59 -84.21
C GLU A 110 38.85 -3.40 -82.91
N LYS A 111 39.79 -4.33 -82.64
CA LYS A 111 39.81 -5.09 -81.37
C LYS A 111 39.93 -4.18 -80.14
N PHE A 112 40.78 -3.16 -80.21
CA PHE A 112 40.97 -2.20 -79.13
C PHE A 112 39.67 -1.43 -78.85
N PHE A 113 39.01 -0.93 -79.90
CA PHE A 113 37.74 -0.21 -79.76
C PHE A 113 36.64 -1.09 -79.15
N ASN A 114 36.53 -2.34 -79.59
CA ASN A 114 35.55 -3.29 -79.03
C ASN A 114 35.81 -3.54 -77.53
N ALA A 115 37.07 -3.79 -77.15
CA ALA A 115 37.44 -3.99 -75.76
C ALA A 115 37.18 -2.76 -74.88
N GLU A 116 37.42 -1.55 -75.41
CA GLU A 116 37.13 -0.29 -74.71
C GLU A 116 35.62 -0.12 -74.46
N GLN A 117 34.79 -0.45 -75.45
CA GLN A 117 33.33 -0.41 -75.30
C GLN A 117 32.84 -1.45 -74.27
N GLU A 118 33.35 -2.68 -74.32
CA GLU A 118 33.02 -3.73 -73.34
C GLU A 118 33.42 -3.32 -71.93
N LEU A 119 34.61 -2.72 -71.77
CA LEU A 119 35.09 -2.21 -70.50
C LEU A 119 34.19 -1.08 -69.98
N ALA A 120 33.78 -0.15 -70.84
CA ALA A 120 32.87 0.93 -70.46
C ALA A 120 31.51 0.37 -70.01
N ALA A 121 30.96 -0.61 -70.73
CA ALA A 121 29.71 -1.28 -70.36
C ALA A 121 29.84 -2.05 -69.04
N ALA A 122 30.97 -2.74 -68.82
CA ALA A 122 31.25 -3.44 -67.57
C ALA A 122 31.35 -2.47 -66.38
N LYS A 123 32.07 -1.35 -66.53
CA LYS A 123 32.15 -0.29 -65.51
C LYS A 123 30.78 0.29 -65.18
N GLY A 124 29.94 0.54 -66.19
CA GLY A 124 28.57 1.03 -65.98
C GLY A 124 27.72 0.04 -65.16
N ARG A 125 27.79 -1.26 -65.48
CA ARG A 125 27.10 -2.30 -64.70
C ARG A 125 27.63 -2.40 -63.27
N GLU A 126 28.95 -2.34 -63.10
CA GLU A 126 29.57 -2.37 -61.78
C GLU A 126 29.13 -1.17 -60.92
N GLN A 127 29.12 0.04 -61.48
CA GLN A 127 28.65 1.23 -60.77
C GLN A 127 27.18 1.13 -60.35
N MET A 128 26.31 0.62 -61.24
CA MET A 128 24.90 0.39 -60.90
C MET A 128 24.76 -0.60 -59.74
N LEU A 129 25.50 -1.72 -59.78
CA LEU A 129 25.48 -2.72 -58.72
C LEU A 129 26.03 -2.18 -57.40
N GLN A 130 27.11 -1.40 -57.44
CA GLN A 130 27.67 -0.74 -56.25
C GLN A 130 26.67 0.24 -55.64
N GLU A 131 25.99 1.05 -56.45
CA GLU A 131 24.99 2.00 -55.99
C GLU A 131 23.77 1.29 -55.38
N GLN A 132 23.31 0.20 -56.01
CA GLN A 132 22.22 -0.62 -55.47
C GLN A 132 22.61 -1.25 -54.12
N LEU A 133 23.80 -1.84 -54.03
CA LEU A 133 24.30 -2.44 -52.80
C LEU A 133 24.41 -1.38 -51.69
N ARG A 134 24.89 -0.19 -52.03
CA ARG A 134 24.99 0.92 -51.08
C ARG A 134 23.62 1.30 -50.51
N LYS A 135 22.61 1.46 -51.38
CA LYS A 135 21.24 1.77 -50.94
C LYS A 135 20.65 0.69 -50.04
N GLU A 136 20.86 -0.59 -50.36
CA GLU A 136 20.38 -1.71 -49.54
C GLU A 136 21.06 -1.75 -48.17
N VAL A 137 22.38 -1.52 -48.13
CA VAL A 137 23.14 -1.43 -46.87
C VAL A 137 22.67 -0.24 -46.03
N ASP A 138 22.51 0.93 -46.64
CA ASP A 138 22.05 2.14 -45.94
C ASP A 138 20.63 1.95 -45.40
N PHE A 139 19.72 1.36 -46.18
CA PHE A 139 18.35 1.07 -45.77
C PHE A 139 18.30 0.08 -44.60
N SER A 140 19.00 -1.06 -44.73
CA SER A 140 19.04 -2.09 -43.69
C SER A 140 19.72 -1.58 -42.41
N GLN A 141 20.78 -0.78 -42.52
CA GLN A 141 21.43 -0.14 -41.37
C GLN A 141 20.48 0.82 -40.65
N GLU A 142 19.74 1.64 -41.38
CA GLU A 142 18.77 2.57 -40.81
C GLU A 142 17.61 1.83 -40.12
N GLN A 143 17.12 0.75 -40.73
CA GLN A 143 16.10 -0.11 -40.13
C GLN A 143 16.60 -0.75 -38.82
N LEU A 144 17.83 -1.26 -38.81
CA LEU A 144 18.43 -1.84 -37.61
C LEU A 144 18.60 -0.80 -36.50
N ARG A 145 19.03 0.43 -36.83
CA ARG A 145 19.11 1.54 -35.85
C ARG A 145 17.75 1.85 -35.25
N LYS A 146 16.69 1.91 -36.06
CA LYS A 146 15.32 2.13 -35.56
C LYS A 146 14.85 1.01 -34.64
N GLN A 147 15.15 -0.24 -34.99
CA GLN A 147 14.83 -1.39 -34.13
C GLN A 147 15.58 -1.31 -32.80
N ILE A 148 16.89 -1.09 -32.81
CA ILE A 148 17.71 -0.94 -31.59
C ILE A 148 17.14 0.18 -30.71
N HIS A 149 16.82 1.34 -31.30
CA HIS A 149 16.25 2.44 -30.55
C HIS A 149 14.92 2.06 -29.89
N SER A 150 14.01 1.40 -30.63
CA SER A 150 12.73 0.95 -30.08
C SER A 150 12.90 -0.10 -28.96
N PHE A 151 13.89 -0.98 -29.06
CA PHE A 151 14.21 -1.95 -28.01
C PHE A 151 14.74 -1.25 -26.75
N SER A 152 15.64 -0.28 -26.90
CA SER A 152 16.14 0.50 -25.76
C SER A 152 15.03 1.29 -25.08
N GLU A 153 14.10 1.89 -25.83
CA GLU A 153 12.93 2.55 -25.23
C GLU A 153 12.04 1.56 -24.46
N LEU A 154 11.82 0.36 -25.01
CA LEU A 154 11.02 -0.67 -24.38
C LEU A 154 11.68 -1.22 -23.12
N GLU A 155 13.00 -1.40 -23.12
CA GLU A 155 13.79 -1.81 -21.97
C GLU A 155 13.67 -0.80 -20.81
N VAL A 156 13.75 0.50 -21.11
CA VAL A 156 13.53 1.56 -20.11
C VAL A 156 12.10 1.51 -19.55
N LYS A 157 11.09 1.32 -20.40
CA LYS A 157 9.68 1.19 -19.96
C LYS A 157 9.48 -0.05 -19.09
N PHE A 158 10.10 -1.17 -19.46
CA PHE A 158 10.04 -2.42 -18.71
C PHE A 158 10.67 -2.27 -17.33
N GLN A 159 11.86 -1.67 -17.23
CA GLN A 159 12.50 -1.40 -15.95
C GLN A 159 11.62 -0.52 -15.05
N LYS A 160 11.00 0.53 -15.62
CA LYS A 160 10.07 1.39 -14.89
C LYS A 160 8.84 0.63 -14.38
N GLU A 161 8.27 -0.27 -15.18
CA GLU A 161 7.16 -1.13 -14.76
C GLU A 161 7.59 -2.03 -13.59
N MET A 162 8.74 -2.69 -13.71
CA MET A 162 9.27 -3.54 -12.64
C MET A 162 9.44 -2.79 -11.33
N ASP A 163 10.00 -1.56 -11.38
CA ASP A 163 10.18 -0.73 -10.20
C ASP A 163 8.84 -0.31 -9.58
N LEU A 164 7.84 -0.01 -10.41
CA LEU A 164 6.49 0.31 -9.94
C LEU A 164 5.81 -0.91 -9.32
N ARG A 165 5.95 -2.09 -9.95
CA ARG A 165 5.42 -3.35 -9.44
C ARG A 165 6.03 -3.71 -8.10
N LYS A 166 7.36 -3.61 -7.97
CA LYS A 166 8.05 -3.86 -6.69
C LYS A 166 7.57 -2.92 -5.58
N LYS A 167 7.35 -1.63 -5.90
CA LYS A 167 6.78 -0.66 -4.95
C LYS A 167 5.35 -1.04 -4.55
N ALA A 168 4.51 -1.39 -5.53
CA ALA A 168 3.14 -1.82 -5.28
C ALA A 168 3.08 -3.09 -4.42
N GLU A 169 3.91 -4.09 -4.70
CA GLU A 169 4.02 -5.32 -3.92
C GLU A 169 4.49 -5.04 -2.49
N SER A 170 5.50 -4.18 -2.29
CA SER A 170 5.93 -3.80 -0.93
C SER A 170 4.85 -3.05 -0.15
N SER A 171 4.07 -2.19 -0.82
CA SER A 171 2.95 -1.47 -0.20
C SER A 171 1.78 -2.41 0.11
N ALA A 172 1.51 -3.39 -0.76
CA ALA A 172 0.47 -4.39 -0.55
C ALA A 172 0.83 -5.30 0.64
N ALA A 173 2.07 -5.78 0.71
CA ALA A 173 2.56 -6.57 1.84
C ALA A 173 2.48 -5.79 3.16
N GLN A 174 2.83 -4.50 3.16
CA GLN A 174 2.71 -3.66 4.36
C GLN A 174 1.23 -3.45 4.77
N ALA A 175 0.32 -3.30 3.80
CA ALA A 175 -1.10 -3.16 4.06
C ALA A 175 -1.70 -4.46 4.60
N GLU A 176 -1.29 -5.60 4.05
CA GLU A 176 -1.69 -6.95 4.50
C GLU A 176 -1.25 -7.21 5.94
N GLU A 177 0.01 -6.92 6.29
CA GLU A 177 0.52 -7.05 7.66
C GLU A 177 -0.30 -6.19 8.65
N LYS A 178 -0.60 -4.93 8.29
CA LYS A 178 -1.43 -4.04 9.10
C LYS A 178 -2.86 -4.55 9.24
N ALA A 179 -3.43 -5.11 8.18
CA ALA A 179 -4.76 -5.70 8.21
C ALA A 179 -4.80 -6.91 9.14
N SER A 180 -3.85 -7.84 9.02
CA SER A 180 -3.74 -9.01 9.91
C SER A 180 -3.57 -8.60 11.37
N LEU A 181 -2.75 -7.58 11.66
CA LEU A 181 -2.59 -7.06 13.02
C LEU A 181 -3.89 -6.46 13.57
N LEU A 182 -4.66 -5.74 12.74
CA LEU A 182 -5.94 -5.18 13.15
C LEU A 182 -7.00 -6.27 13.35
N GLU A 183 -7.03 -7.29 12.49
CA GLU A 183 -7.90 -8.45 12.64
C GLU A 183 -7.63 -9.20 13.94
N GLU A 184 -6.36 -9.41 14.30
CA GLU A 184 -5.97 -10.02 15.59
C GLU A 184 -6.40 -9.16 16.79
N LYS A 185 -6.22 -7.84 16.71
CA LYS A 185 -6.69 -6.92 17.76
C LYS A 185 -8.21 -6.91 17.88
N LEU A 186 -8.93 -7.03 16.76
CA LEU A 186 -10.39 -7.09 16.76
C LEU A 186 -10.90 -8.42 17.32
N SER A 187 -10.26 -9.55 16.97
CA SER A 187 -10.65 -10.85 17.51
C SER A 187 -10.44 -10.91 19.03
N THR A 188 -9.27 -10.48 19.52
CA THR A 188 -8.97 -10.43 20.95
C THR A 188 -9.92 -9.49 21.72
N LEU A 189 -10.24 -8.33 21.16
CA LEU A 189 -11.22 -7.42 21.75
C LEU A 189 -12.63 -8.02 21.76
N SER A 190 -13.05 -8.66 20.67
CA SER A 190 -14.35 -9.33 20.57
C SER A 190 -14.48 -10.42 21.63
N GLU A 191 -13.44 -11.27 21.78
CA GLU A 191 -13.42 -12.30 22.82
C GLU A 191 -13.50 -11.69 24.23
N SER A 192 -12.80 -10.58 24.49
CA SER A 192 -12.86 -9.89 25.78
C SER A 192 -14.25 -9.34 26.07
N ILE A 193 -14.88 -8.70 25.08
CA ILE A 193 -16.25 -8.17 25.19
C ILE A 193 -17.24 -9.30 25.45
N ASP A 194 -17.13 -10.43 24.75
CA ASP A 194 -18.01 -11.58 24.98
C ASP A 194 -17.85 -12.16 26.39
N ARG A 195 -16.61 -12.26 26.90
CA ARG A 195 -16.35 -12.68 28.28
C ARG A 195 -16.97 -11.72 29.29
N GLU A 196 -16.79 -10.41 29.09
CA GLU A 196 -17.32 -9.39 30.00
C GLU A 196 -18.85 -9.32 29.97
N LYS A 197 -19.46 -9.43 28.78
CA LYS A 197 -20.91 -9.55 28.61
C LYS A 197 -21.46 -10.74 29.37
N ASN A 198 -20.83 -11.91 29.25
CA ASN A 198 -21.25 -13.11 29.97
C ASN A 198 -21.11 -12.92 31.49
N ARG A 199 -20.02 -12.28 31.94
CA ARG A 199 -19.82 -11.94 33.36
C ARG A 199 -20.93 -11.03 33.89
N LEU A 200 -21.20 -9.91 33.22
CA LEU A 200 -22.23 -8.95 33.61
C LEU A 200 -23.62 -9.58 33.59
N GLN A 201 -23.89 -10.45 32.63
CA GLN A 201 -25.16 -11.18 32.55
C GLN A 201 -25.34 -12.14 33.73
N ASN A 202 -24.27 -12.82 34.16
CA ASN A 202 -24.28 -13.66 35.35
C ASN A 202 -24.46 -12.82 36.64
N GLU A 203 -23.76 -11.69 36.77
CA GLU A 203 -23.94 -10.76 37.90
C GLU A 203 -25.38 -10.23 37.96
N LEU A 204 -25.98 -9.87 36.82
CA LEU A 204 -27.40 -9.46 36.75
C LEU A 204 -28.36 -10.57 37.20
N LEU A 205 -28.14 -11.82 36.76
CA LEU A 205 -28.97 -12.96 37.16
C LEU A 205 -28.84 -13.23 38.66
N GLN A 206 -27.63 -13.16 39.21
CA GLN A 206 -27.37 -13.30 40.63
C GLN A 206 -28.09 -12.21 41.43
N MET A 207 -27.85 -10.94 41.09
CA MET A 207 -28.49 -9.79 41.77
C MET A 207 -30.02 -9.85 41.71
N ARG A 208 -30.59 -10.30 40.59
CA ARG A 208 -32.04 -10.51 40.46
C ARG A 208 -32.54 -11.62 41.39
N SER A 209 -31.80 -12.72 41.53
CA SER A 209 -32.15 -13.79 42.46
C SER A 209 -32.07 -13.35 43.92
N GLU A 210 -31.02 -12.62 44.29
CA GLU A 210 -30.80 -12.07 45.63
C GLU A 210 -31.88 -11.02 45.98
N SER A 211 -32.18 -10.12 45.04
CA SER A 211 -33.28 -9.15 45.16
C SER A 211 -34.62 -9.86 45.35
N LYS A 212 -34.93 -10.90 44.56
CA LYS A 212 -36.17 -11.67 44.72
C LYS A 212 -36.26 -12.32 46.10
N LEU A 213 -35.17 -12.90 46.60
CA LEU A 213 -35.11 -13.49 47.95
C LEU A 213 -35.29 -12.42 49.04
N SER A 214 -34.63 -11.26 48.88
CA SER A 214 -34.75 -10.12 49.79
C SER A 214 -36.19 -9.60 49.85
N VAL A 215 -36.82 -9.39 48.69
CA VAL A 215 -38.23 -8.98 48.59
C VAL A 215 -39.13 -10.00 49.28
N SER A 216 -38.99 -11.31 48.99
CA SER A 216 -39.77 -12.35 49.67
C SER A 216 -39.60 -12.33 51.19
N ARG A 217 -38.38 -12.06 51.68
CA ARG A 217 -38.10 -11.95 53.12
C ARG A 217 -38.81 -10.75 53.74
N ILE A 218 -38.68 -9.59 53.12
CA ILE A 218 -39.35 -8.35 53.56
C ILE A 218 -40.87 -8.53 53.55
N SER A 219 -41.44 -9.14 52.50
CA SER A 219 -42.87 -9.43 52.40
C SER A 219 -43.34 -10.34 53.54
N ALA A 220 -42.63 -11.43 53.83
CA ALA A 220 -43.00 -12.32 54.93
C ALA A 220 -42.90 -11.64 56.32
N ASP A 221 -41.88 -10.80 56.53
CA ASP A 221 -41.75 -10.01 57.75
C ASP A 221 -42.87 -8.97 57.88
N LEU A 222 -43.29 -8.35 56.76
CA LEU A 222 -44.39 -7.40 56.70
C LEU A 222 -45.73 -8.08 57.02
N GLU A 223 -46.03 -9.24 56.43
CA GLU A 223 -47.23 -10.03 56.75
C GLU A 223 -47.28 -10.42 58.24
N ARG A 224 -46.13 -10.79 58.82
CA ARG A 224 -46.02 -11.10 60.25
C ARG A 224 -46.29 -9.87 61.11
N MET A 225 -45.75 -8.71 60.73
CA MET A 225 -45.98 -7.45 61.42
C MET A 225 -47.44 -7.01 61.33
N GLU A 226 -48.07 -7.18 60.16
CA GLU A 226 -49.48 -6.88 59.93
C GLU A 226 -50.39 -7.78 60.79
N CYS A 227 -50.12 -9.09 60.85
CA CYS A 227 -50.82 -10.00 61.77
C CYS A 227 -50.71 -9.54 63.24
N LYS A 228 -49.52 -9.11 63.68
CA LYS A 228 -49.32 -8.60 65.04
C LYS A 228 -50.08 -7.29 65.28
N ALA A 229 -50.01 -6.36 64.34
CA ALA A 229 -50.69 -5.07 64.42
C ALA A 229 -52.22 -5.26 64.48
N THR A 230 -52.78 -6.08 63.59
CA THR A 230 -54.22 -6.39 63.59
C THR A 230 -54.65 -7.12 64.86
N ASN A 231 -53.82 -8.00 65.43
CA ASN A 231 -54.11 -8.62 66.72
C ASN A 231 -54.11 -7.59 67.87
N ALA A 232 -53.09 -6.73 67.92
CA ALA A 232 -53.01 -5.66 68.92
C ALA A 232 -54.16 -4.65 68.81
N GLU A 233 -54.61 -4.33 67.59
CA GLU A 233 -55.80 -3.50 67.36
C GLU A 233 -57.07 -4.17 67.90
N LYS A 234 -57.26 -5.47 67.66
CA LYS A 234 -58.39 -6.25 68.19
C LYS A 234 -58.37 -6.33 69.71
N GLU A 235 -57.22 -6.63 70.31
CA GLU A 235 -57.06 -6.66 71.77
C GLU A 235 -57.33 -5.28 72.38
N SER A 236 -56.80 -4.20 71.78
CA SER A 236 -57.06 -2.83 72.22
C SER A 236 -58.55 -2.48 72.12
N ALA A 237 -59.23 -2.87 71.05
CA ALA A 237 -60.67 -2.66 70.90
C ALA A 237 -61.47 -3.40 71.97
N MET A 238 -61.13 -4.68 72.25
CA MET A 238 -61.77 -5.48 73.30
C MET A 238 -61.56 -4.88 74.69
N LEU A 239 -60.32 -4.48 75.03
CA LEU A 239 -60.03 -3.83 76.31
C LEU A 239 -60.78 -2.51 76.47
N ARG A 240 -60.93 -1.74 75.38
CA ARG A 240 -61.70 -0.50 75.37
C ARG A 240 -63.17 -0.75 75.64
N GLU A 241 -63.75 -1.79 75.04
CA GLU A 241 -65.12 -2.20 75.29
C GLU A 241 -65.33 -2.64 76.75
N GLN A 242 -64.41 -3.45 77.30
CA GLN A 242 -64.43 -3.85 78.70
C GLN A 242 -64.34 -2.66 79.66
N LEU A 243 -63.52 -1.65 79.35
CA LEU A 243 -63.42 -0.43 80.15
C LEU A 243 -64.72 0.38 80.13
N GLU A 244 -65.39 0.48 78.98
CA GLU A 244 -66.66 1.21 78.89
C GLU A 244 -67.79 0.50 79.67
N GLU A 245 -67.82 -0.84 79.63
CA GLU A 245 -68.76 -1.64 80.44
C GLU A 245 -68.49 -1.50 81.94
N LEU A 246 -67.22 -1.52 82.37
CA LEU A 246 -66.86 -1.29 83.77
C LEU A 246 -67.24 0.12 84.24
N LYS A 247 -67.01 1.11 83.40
CA LYS A 247 -67.40 2.50 83.66
C LYS A 247 -68.92 2.62 83.84
N LYS A 248 -69.70 1.96 82.97
CA LYS A 248 -71.16 1.92 83.11
C LYS A 248 -71.62 1.30 84.43
N ARG A 249 -71.01 0.19 84.86
CA ARG A 249 -71.31 -0.43 86.16
C ARG A 249 -70.94 0.47 87.35
N LEU A 250 -69.87 1.26 87.22
CA LEU A 250 -69.48 2.21 88.25
C LEU A 250 -70.51 3.34 88.38
N ASP A 251 -70.98 3.87 87.26
CA ASP A 251 -72.03 4.89 87.23
C ASP A 251 -73.34 4.38 87.86
N GLU A 252 -73.65 3.07 87.74
CA GLU A 252 -74.81 2.43 88.39
C GLU A 252 -74.66 2.30 89.93
N ILE A 253 -73.45 2.14 90.47
CA ILE A 253 -73.20 1.95 91.92
C ILE A 253 -73.26 3.26 92.72
N VAL A 254 -73.01 4.40 92.08
CA VAL A 254 -72.89 5.71 92.76
C VAL A 254 -74.26 6.38 93.03
N MET A 255 -75.37 5.81 92.58
CA MET A 255 -76.68 6.49 92.55
C MET A 255 -77.69 6.13 93.66
N ASP A 256 -77.26 5.68 94.85
CA ASP A 256 -78.18 5.40 95.98
C ASP A 256 -78.03 6.43 97.13
N ASP A 257 -78.44 7.67 96.88
CA ASP A 257 -78.39 8.78 97.86
C ASP A 257 -79.55 8.72 98.86
N HIS A 258 -79.24 8.44 100.14
CA HIS A 258 -80.19 8.53 101.25
C HIS A 258 -80.04 9.88 102.00
N GLN A 259 -81.08 10.72 102.00
CA GLN A 259 -81.10 12.02 102.70
C GLN A 259 -81.67 11.89 104.13
N ARG A 260 -80.98 12.46 105.14
CA ARG A 260 -81.55 12.66 106.48
C ARG A 260 -82.50 13.89 106.51
N PRO A 261 -83.46 13.97 107.46
CA PRO A 261 -84.38 15.10 107.58
C PRO A 261 -83.74 16.48 107.84
N ASP A 262 -82.44 16.53 108.19
CA ASP A 262 -81.71 17.77 108.52
C ASP A 262 -80.85 18.32 107.35
N GLY A 263 -80.99 17.78 106.13
CA GLY A 263 -80.43 18.39 104.91
C GLY A 263 -78.93 18.19 104.66
N ILE A 264 -78.23 17.36 105.44
CA ILE A 264 -76.83 17.00 105.21
C ILE A 264 -76.77 15.72 104.35
N PRO A 265 -76.04 15.72 103.20
CA PRO A 265 -75.87 14.52 102.39
C PRO A 265 -74.99 13.51 103.12
N VAL A 266 -75.53 12.33 103.40
CA VAL A 266 -74.81 11.23 104.04
C VAL A 266 -74.81 10.05 103.07
N THR A 267 -73.64 9.57 102.69
CA THR A 267 -73.54 8.37 101.86
C THR A 267 -73.68 7.16 102.77
N ARG A 268 -74.83 6.48 102.70
CA ARG A 268 -75.06 5.23 103.43
C ARG A 268 -74.71 4.06 102.53
N PHE A 269 -73.76 3.24 102.93
CA PHE A 269 -73.48 1.99 102.24
C PHE A 269 -73.76 0.80 103.15
N THR A 270 -74.33 -0.23 102.54
CA THR A 270 -74.68 -1.47 103.21
C THR A 270 -73.71 -2.54 102.75
N LEU A 271 -72.95 -3.08 103.69
CA LEU A 271 -72.01 -4.16 103.43
C LEU A 271 -72.69 -5.49 103.78
N HIS A 272 -72.98 -6.25 102.73
CA HIS A 272 -73.48 -7.62 102.83
C HIS A 272 -72.29 -8.57 102.81
N SER A 273 -72.17 -9.37 103.87
CA SER A 273 -71.22 -10.47 103.87
C SER A 273 -71.68 -11.53 102.87
N ILE A 274 -70.77 -12.08 102.07
CA ILE A 274 -71.04 -13.28 101.25
C ILE A 274 -71.42 -14.51 102.11
N TYR A 275 -71.21 -14.41 103.42
CA TYR A 275 -71.53 -15.44 104.40
C TYR A 275 -72.82 -15.18 105.22
N ALA A 276 -73.57 -14.12 104.92
CA ALA A 276 -74.82 -13.79 105.61
C ALA A 276 -75.87 -14.92 105.50
N LEU A 277 -76.64 -15.15 106.58
CA LEU A 277 -77.71 -16.16 106.67
C LEU A 277 -79.11 -15.58 106.42
N SER A 278 -79.29 -14.28 106.60
CA SER A 278 -80.51 -13.55 106.28
C SER A 278 -80.18 -12.14 105.78
N ASP A 279 -81.14 -11.50 105.11
CA ASP A 279 -81.04 -10.10 104.65
C ASP A 279 -80.96 -9.07 105.79
N ASP A 280 -81.10 -9.54 107.03
CA ASP A 280 -80.97 -8.74 108.25
C ASP A 280 -79.53 -8.73 108.78
N GLU A 281 -78.67 -9.68 108.36
CA GLU A 281 -77.24 -9.74 108.70
C GLU A 281 -76.40 -8.78 107.83
N LYS A 282 -76.72 -7.50 107.91
CA LYS A 282 -76.07 -6.44 107.15
C LYS A 282 -75.37 -5.45 108.05
N LEU A 283 -74.16 -5.06 107.66
CA LEU A 283 -73.48 -3.93 108.28
C LEU A 283 -73.87 -2.66 107.54
N GLN A 284 -74.26 -1.64 108.28
CA GLN A 284 -74.60 -0.35 107.69
C GLN A 284 -73.61 0.68 108.18
N PHE A 285 -73.06 1.44 107.24
CA PHE A 285 -72.13 2.52 107.54
C PHE A 285 -72.66 3.81 106.94
N GLU A 286 -72.53 4.88 107.71
CA GLU A 286 -72.75 6.25 107.27
C GLU A 286 -71.40 6.91 107.08
N TYR A 287 -71.16 7.44 105.89
CA TYR A 287 -69.99 8.25 105.59
C TYR A 287 -70.35 9.72 105.59
N GLU A 288 -69.67 10.47 106.44
CA GLU A 288 -69.84 11.90 106.60
C GLU A 288 -68.47 12.57 106.69
N SER A 289 -68.17 13.47 105.74
CA SER A 289 -67.02 14.37 105.78
C SER A 289 -65.67 13.71 106.14
N GLY A 290 -65.38 12.53 105.57
CA GLY A 290 -64.14 11.80 105.80
C GLY A 290 -64.17 10.78 106.95
N ASN A 291 -65.24 10.75 107.74
CA ASN A 291 -65.45 9.78 108.82
C ASN A 291 -66.53 8.77 108.46
N THR A 292 -66.22 7.49 108.60
CA THR A 292 -67.18 6.39 108.41
C THR A 292 -67.63 5.88 109.77
N ASN A 293 -68.91 6.04 110.09
CA ASN A 293 -69.50 5.57 111.33
C ASN A 293 -70.37 4.34 111.08
N ILE A 294 -70.25 3.34 111.95
CA ILE A 294 -71.15 2.18 111.90
C ILE A 294 -72.51 2.54 112.50
N VAL A 295 -73.57 2.24 111.76
CA VAL A 295 -74.95 2.43 112.19
C VAL A 295 -75.38 1.24 113.02
N VAL A 296 -75.90 1.51 114.21
CA VAL A 296 -76.45 0.48 115.09
C VAL A 296 -77.76 -0.03 114.52
N ASN A 297 -77.83 -1.33 114.28
CA ASN A 297 -78.99 -2.08 113.80
C ASN A 297 -79.09 -3.41 114.58
N ASP A 298 -80.13 -4.21 114.32
CA ASP A 298 -80.37 -5.45 115.06
C ASP A 298 -79.19 -6.43 115.00
N TYR A 299 -78.49 -6.51 113.86
CA TYR A 299 -77.32 -7.37 113.68
C TYR A 299 -76.09 -6.87 114.46
N THR A 300 -75.78 -5.58 114.38
CA THR A 300 -74.66 -4.97 115.09
C THR A 300 -74.91 -4.85 116.60
N SER A 301 -76.17 -4.97 117.04
CA SER A 301 -76.56 -5.00 118.45
C SER A 301 -76.45 -6.39 119.08
N GLN A 302 -76.22 -7.46 118.29
CA GLN A 302 -75.99 -8.80 118.84
C GLN A 302 -74.74 -8.81 119.73
N PRO A 303 -74.72 -9.55 120.86
CA PRO A 303 -73.62 -9.51 121.83
C PRO A 303 -72.25 -9.80 121.20
N GLU A 304 -72.19 -10.74 120.26
CA GLU A 304 -70.97 -11.18 119.58
C GLU A 304 -70.45 -10.12 118.61
N ILE A 305 -71.35 -9.46 117.87
CA ILE A 305 -71.01 -8.44 116.86
C ILE A 305 -70.74 -7.10 117.54
N SER A 306 -71.56 -6.70 118.51
CA SER A 306 -71.36 -5.47 119.29
C SER A 306 -70.00 -5.48 119.99
N ARG A 307 -69.56 -6.63 120.53
CA ARG A 307 -68.22 -6.77 121.12
C ARG A 307 -67.11 -6.54 120.09
N GLN A 308 -67.28 -7.03 118.87
CA GLN A 308 -66.32 -6.80 117.78
C GLN A 308 -66.31 -5.36 117.31
N VAL A 309 -67.47 -4.71 117.23
CA VAL A 309 -67.59 -3.28 116.93
C VAL A 309 -66.86 -2.45 117.98
N ASP A 310 -67.03 -2.75 119.27
CA ASP A 310 -66.30 -2.06 120.34
C ASP A 310 -64.78 -2.24 120.24
N ILE A 311 -64.31 -3.42 119.84
CA ILE A 311 -62.87 -3.69 119.72
C ILE A 311 -62.29 -3.06 118.44
N PHE A 312 -62.83 -3.40 117.27
CA PHE A 312 -62.21 -3.06 115.99
C PHE A 312 -62.58 -1.68 115.48
N ILE A 313 -63.82 -1.23 115.71
CA ILE A 313 -64.28 0.10 115.28
C ILE A 313 -63.97 1.14 116.35
N ARG A 314 -64.39 0.93 117.62
CA ARG A 314 -64.22 1.96 118.66
C ARG A 314 -62.82 2.03 119.27
N LYS A 315 -62.16 0.89 119.53
CA LYS A 315 -60.80 0.89 120.11
C LYS A 315 -59.68 0.96 119.07
N MET A 316 -59.83 0.28 117.94
CA MET A 316 -58.77 0.19 116.91
C MET A 316 -58.96 1.12 115.71
N ASN A 317 -60.13 1.76 115.58
CA ASN A 317 -60.48 2.66 114.48
C ASN A 317 -60.21 2.07 113.07
N SER A 318 -60.46 0.77 112.87
CA SER A 318 -60.16 0.08 111.62
C SER A 318 -61.34 -0.76 111.12
N ILE A 319 -62.04 -0.21 110.13
CA ILE A 319 -63.11 -0.91 109.40
C ILE A 319 -62.56 -2.12 108.63
N PRO A 320 -61.41 -2.04 107.92
CA PRO A 320 -60.85 -3.22 107.25
C PRO A 320 -60.59 -4.36 108.24
N ALA A 321 -59.99 -4.07 109.40
CA ALA A 321 -59.74 -5.10 110.42
C ALA A 321 -61.04 -5.71 110.96
N PHE A 322 -62.06 -4.89 111.21
CA PHE A 322 -63.40 -5.37 111.60
C PHE A 322 -64.01 -6.28 110.53
N THR A 323 -64.06 -5.84 109.27
CA THR A 323 -64.66 -6.61 108.18
C THR A 323 -63.89 -7.90 107.88
N SER A 324 -62.56 -7.90 107.96
CA SER A 324 -61.75 -9.10 107.80
C SER A 324 -61.98 -10.09 108.95
N ASN A 325 -62.03 -9.63 110.21
CA ASN A 325 -62.32 -10.51 111.35
C ASN A 325 -63.73 -11.11 111.25
N LEU A 326 -64.73 -10.28 110.94
CA LEU A 326 -66.10 -10.73 110.75
C LEU A 326 -66.20 -11.76 109.62
N THR A 327 -65.51 -11.53 108.50
CA THR A 327 -65.48 -12.46 107.36
C THR A 327 -64.89 -13.81 107.76
N VAL A 328 -63.77 -13.83 108.49
CA VAL A 328 -63.14 -15.06 108.98
C VAL A 328 -64.03 -15.77 109.99
N GLU A 329 -64.68 -15.05 110.91
CA GLU A 329 -65.56 -15.66 111.90
C GLU A 329 -66.84 -16.22 111.28
N SER A 330 -67.48 -15.48 110.36
CA SER A 330 -68.64 -15.98 109.60
C SER A 330 -68.26 -17.20 108.75
N PHE A 331 -67.08 -17.20 108.13
CA PHE A 331 -66.55 -18.37 107.42
C PHE A 331 -66.34 -19.57 108.34
N ASN A 332 -65.72 -19.37 109.51
CA ASN A 332 -65.50 -20.43 110.49
C ASN A 332 -66.83 -21.00 111.03
N LYS A 333 -67.82 -20.14 111.32
CA LYS A 333 -69.18 -20.58 111.69
C LYS A 333 -69.84 -21.41 110.58
N ARG A 334 -69.65 -21.04 109.30
CA ARG A 334 -70.17 -21.80 108.15
C ARG A 334 -69.47 -23.13 107.90
N THR A 335 -68.23 -23.28 108.36
CA THR A 335 -67.39 -24.45 108.06
C THR A 335 -67.31 -25.44 109.23
N LEU A 336 -67.73 -25.04 110.45
CA LEU A 336 -67.70 -25.85 111.68
C LEU A 336 -69.10 -26.16 112.27
N SER A 337 -70.19 -25.80 111.59
CA SER A 337 -71.58 -26.14 111.96
C SER A 337 -72.19 -27.23 111.09
#